data_AF-A0A2V7FR57-F1
#
_entry.id   AF-A0A2V7FR57-F1
#
_cell.length_a   1.000
_cell.length_b   1.000
_cell.length_c   1.000
_cell.angle_alpha   90.00
_cell.angle_beta   90.00
_cell.angle_gamma   90.00
#
_symmetry.space_group_name_H-M   'P 1'
#
loop_
_entity.id
_entity.type
_entity.pdbx_description
1 polymer ?
#
loop_
_entity_poly.entity_id
_entity_poly.type
_entity_poly.pdbx_seq_one_letter_code
_entity_poly.pdbx_strand_id
1 'polypeptide(L)'
;ERFNSYARREDVDISQLLHVGLWAAPGAWGYAPGKAGVGVELGAQVAAPWVGGFAVVRGAGNGVFTAGVPDSGRISGAVTVASQNVRGHTLLLHLEGSRLRRPKFGEEFDLWTTQNGPRVFGVHEFTGWRMAWLALDDRILLADDAWGLMGVGLAPFFDYGGAWYATEEPRLGGDVGLSLRIGPTRSVRGDVAEFAVGYRFGKGFTGSRWGFAVRKGVHY
;
A
#
# COMPACT_ATOMS: atom_id res chain seq x y z
N GLU A 1 1.03 5.45 7.14
CA GLU A 1 0.04 5.90 8.14
C GLU A 1 -1.28 5.20 7.85
N ARG A 2 -2.11 4.88 8.84
CA ARG A 2 -3.31 4.07 8.62
C ARG A 2 -4.48 5.00 8.34
N PHE A 3 -5.13 4.87 7.17
CA PHE A 3 -6.42 5.51 6.92
C PHE A 3 -7.51 4.44 6.87
N ASN A 4 -8.08 4.16 8.04
CA ASN A 4 -9.09 3.14 8.28
C ASN A 4 -10.52 3.65 8.05
N SER A 5 -10.74 4.97 8.05
CA SER A 5 -12.02 5.69 7.89
C SER A 5 -13.27 4.82 7.63
N TYR A 6 -13.73 4.20 8.72
CA TYR A 6 -15.12 3.90 8.99
C TYR A 6 -15.44 4.59 10.32
N ALA A 7 -16.38 5.53 10.26
CA ALA A 7 -17.02 6.20 11.40
C ALA A 7 -16.21 7.20 12.26
N ARG A 8 -14.87 7.25 12.24
CA ARG A 8 -14.14 8.19 13.13
C ARG A 8 -13.09 9.02 12.41
N ARG A 9 -12.97 10.27 12.85
CA ARG A 9 -11.84 11.14 12.51
C ARG A 9 -10.57 10.44 12.99
N GLU A 10 -9.81 9.95 12.04
CA GLU A 10 -8.45 9.49 12.25
C GLU A 10 -7.54 10.69 11.96
N ASP A 11 -6.55 10.90 12.81
CA ASP A 11 -5.53 11.89 12.53
C ASP A 11 -4.69 11.35 11.37
N VAL A 12 -4.71 12.08 10.26
CA VAL A 12 -3.89 11.80 9.08
C VAL A 12 -2.82 12.88 9.01
N ASP A 13 -1.57 12.46 8.95
CA ASP A 13 -0.40 13.27 8.69
C ASP A 13 -0.44 13.77 7.25
N ILE A 14 -1.04 14.96 7.14
CA ILE A 14 -1.05 15.80 5.95
C ILE A 14 0.07 16.83 6.00
N SER A 15 1.13 16.59 6.78
CA SER A 15 2.29 17.49 6.81
C SER A 15 3.07 17.41 5.50
N GLN A 16 3.72 18.52 5.17
CA GLN A 16 4.76 18.53 4.14
C GLN A 16 6.06 18.10 4.81
N LEU A 17 6.67 17.04 4.29
CA LEU A 17 7.82 16.41 4.94
C LEU A 17 8.92 16.17 3.91
N LEU A 18 10.14 16.56 4.25
CA LEU A 18 11.34 16.22 3.52
C LEU A 18 12.29 15.51 4.48
N HIS A 19 12.69 14.30 4.13
CA HIS A 19 13.65 13.49 4.86
C HIS A 19 14.88 13.25 3.99
N VAL A 20 16.07 13.51 4.53
CA VAL A 20 17.34 13.25 3.87
C VAL A 20 18.25 12.51 4.84
N GLY A 21 18.76 11.36 4.42
CA GLY A 21 19.62 10.48 5.20
C GLY A 21 20.92 10.17 4.46
N LEU A 22 22.01 10.09 5.21
CA LEU A 22 23.33 9.71 4.72
C LEU A 22 24.00 8.79 5.74
N TRP A 23 24.48 7.63 5.28
CA TRP A 23 25.27 6.69 6.08
C TRP A 23 26.58 6.40 5.37
N ALA A 24 27.65 6.20 6.13
CA ALA A 24 28.95 5.84 5.60
C ALA A 24 29.49 4.61 6.32
N ALA A 25 29.99 3.66 5.54
CA ALA A 25 30.74 2.49 6.00
C ALA A 25 32.15 2.58 5.39
N PRO A 26 33.05 3.43 5.89
CA PRO A 26 34.34 3.68 5.26
C PRO A 26 35.30 2.51 5.52
N GLY A 27 36.13 2.17 4.52
CA GLY A 27 37.16 1.13 4.68
C GLY A 27 38.15 1.44 5.80
N ALA A 28 38.39 2.72 6.10
CA ALA A 28 39.23 3.17 7.21
C ALA A 28 38.73 2.72 8.60
N TRP A 29 37.44 2.36 8.74
CA TRP A 29 36.87 1.82 9.98
C TRP A 29 36.83 0.29 9.99
N GLY A 30 37.55 -0.38 9.08
CA GLY A 30 37.65 -1.84 9.02
C GLY A 30 36.62 -2.53 8.13
N TYR A 31 35.80 -1.78 7.38
CA TYR A 31 34.87 -2.37 6.41
C TYR A 31 35.63 -2.94 5.21
N ALA A 32 35.36 -4.20 4.86
CA ALA A 32 35.96 -4.85 3.70
C ALA A 32 35.66 -4.08 2.39
N PRO A 33 36.53 -4.13 1.36
CA PRO A 33 36.37 -3.34 0.13
C PRO A 33 35.01 -3.50 -0.58
N GLY A 34 34.44 -4.71 -0.58
CA GLY A 34 33.11 -4.98 -1.16
C GLY A 34 31.92 -4.61 -0.27
N LYS A 35 32.18 -4.15 0.96
CA LYS A 35 31.19 -3.72 1.96
C LYS A 35 31.37 -2.25 2.36
N ALA A 36 32.44 -1.61 1.90
CA ALA A 36 32.70 -0.20 2.14
C ALA A 36 31.89 0.64 1.15
N GLY A 37 31.13 1.60 1.66
CA GLY A 37 30.20 2.35 0.81
C GLY A 37 29.48 3.48 1.51
N VAL A 38 28.60 4.12 0.76
CA VAL A 38 27.75 5.22 1.20
C VAL A 38 26.29 4.85 0.97
N GLY A 39 25.47 4.92 2.01
CA GLY A 39 24.02 4.80 1.93
C GLY A 39 23.40 6.19 1.85
N VAL A 40 22.42 6.37 0.97
CA VAL A 40 21.62 7.59 0.89
C VAL A 40 20.14 7.25 1.02
N GLU A 41 19.39 8.16 1.62
CA GLU A 41 17.93 8.11 1.67
C GLU A 41 17.37 9.51 1.40
N LEU A 42 16.30 9.55 0.62
CA LEU A 42 15.51 10.74 0.35
C LEU A 42 14.04 10.35 0.41
N GLY A 43 13.27 11.07 1.22
CA GLY A 43 11.82 10.94 1.31
C GLY A 43 11.17 12.29 1.20
N ALA A 44 10.06 12.39 0.47
CA ALA A 44 9.27 13.61 0.36
C ALA A 44 7.77 13.27 0.44
N GLN A 45 7.04 14.11 1.16
CA GLN A 45 5.59 14.08 1.25
C GLN A 45 5.05 15.49 1.01
N VAL A 46 4.06 15.60 0.14
CA VAL A 46 3.31 16.84 -0.10
C VAL A 46 1.82 16.52 0.00
N ALA A 47 1.10 17.30 0.79
CA ALA A 47 -0.34 17.15 0.97
C ALA A 47 -1.08 18.42 0.52
N ALA A 48 -2.28 18.22 0.00
CA ALA A 48 -3.23 19.26 -0.40
C ALA A 48 -4.60 18.95 0.23
N PRO A 49 -4.91 19.52 1.41
CA PRO A 49 -6.22 19.36 2.04
C PRO A 49 -7.27 20.30 1.42
N TRP A 50 -8.54 19.90 1.45
CA TRP A 50 -9.70 20.75 1.14
C TRP A 50 -10.87 20.45 2.08
N VAL A 51 -11.98 21.19 1.94
CA VAL A 51 -13.19 20.93 2.73
C VAL A 51 -13.75 19.55 2.38
N GLY A 52 -13.64 18.60 3.31
CA GLY A 52 -14.15 17.25 3.11
C GLY A 52 -13.17 16.28 2.46
N GLY A 53 -11.86 16.57 2.41
CA GLY A 53 -10.90 15.59 1.89
C GLY A 53 -9.46 16.08 1.81
N PHE A 54 -8.60 15.24 1.24
CA PHE A 54 -7.20 15.55 1.02
C PHE A 54 -6.58 14.70 -0.11
N ALA A 55 -5.49 15.19 -0.68
CA ALA A 55 -4.61 14.43 -1.54
C ALA A 55 -3.20 14.46 -0.95
N VAL A 56 -2.51 13.32 -0.96
CA VAL A 56 -1.12 13.20 -0.50
C VAL A 56 -0.32 12.52 -1.60
N VAL A 57 0.81 13.12 -1.94
CA VAL A 57 1.83 12.54 -2.81
C VAL A 57 3.05 12.22 -1.95
N ARG A 58 3.53 10.98 -2.05
CA ARG A 58 4.73 10.49 -1.35
C ARG A 58 5.72 9.97 -2.37
N GLY A 59 6.99 10.28 -2.17
CA GLY A 59 8.10 9.72 -2.92
C GLY A 59 9.21 9.36 -1.96
N ALA A 60 9.82 8.19 -2.13
CA ALA A 60 10.98 7.79 -1.35
C ALA A 60 11.97 7.03 -2.22
N GLY A 61 13.24 7.21 -1.92
CA GLY A 61 14.33 6.52 -2.58
C GLY A 61 15.48 6.32 -1.61
N ASN A 62 15.97 5.10 -1.52
CA ASN A 62 17.16 4.78 -0.74
C ASN A 62 18.06 3.82 -1.50
N GLY A 63 19.35 3.88 -1.25
CA GLY A 63 20.30 3.02 -1.91
C GLY A 63 21.69 3.07 -1.31
N VAL A 64 22.44 2.00 -1.55
CA VAL A 64 23.84 1.88 -1.15
C VAL A 64 24.70 1.99 -2.39
N PHE A 65 25.79 2.75 -2.28
CA PHE A 65 26.80 2.92 -3.32
C PHE A 65 28.12 2.33 -2.83
N THR A 66 28.64 1.36 -3.57
CA THR A 66 29.92 0.70 -3.29
C THR A 66 30.86 1.01 -4.44
N ALA A 67 32.07 1.49 -4.14
CA ALA A 67 33.05 1.93 -5.14
C ALA A 67 32.47 2.93 -6.19
N GLY A 68 31.55 3.80 -5.78
CA GLY A 68 30.92 4.81 -6.65
C GLY A 68 29.81 4.29 -7.56
N VAL A 69 29.42 3.02 -7.48
CA VAL A 69 28.37 2.40 -8.31
C VAL A 69 27.16 2.04 -7.45
N PRO A 70 25.91 2.23 -7.95
CA PRO A 70 24.71 1.79 -7.24
C PRO A 70 24.74 0.28 -6.96
N ASP A 71 24.84 -0.05 -5.68
CA ASP A 71 24.85 -1.41 -5.17
C ASP A 71 23.43 -1.97 -5.18
N SER A 72 22.68 -1.63 -4.15
CA SER A 72 21.28 -1.98 -3.94
C SER A 72 20.45 -0.73 -3.70
N GLY A 73 19.13 -0.83 -3.83
CA GLY A 73 18.25 0.27 -3.49
C GLY A 73 16.78 0.03 -3.82
N ARG A 74 15.96 0.96 -3.35
CA ARG A 74 14.52 1.02 -3.59
C ARG A 74 14.14 2.43 -4.02
N ILE A 75 13.21 2.52 -4.96
CA ILE A 75 12.49 3.74 -5.28
C ILE A 75 11.00 3.42 -5.20
N SER A 76 10.23 4.30 -4.58
CA SER A 76 8.78 4.18 -4.44
C SER A 76 8.12 5.54 -4.59
N GLY A 77 6.93 5.54 -5.18
CA GLY A 77 6.06 6.70 -5.25
C GLY A 77 4.61 6.29 -5.05
N ALA A 78 3.85 7.10 -4.32
CA ALA A 78 2.45 6.86 -4.06
C ALA A 78 1.63 8.15 -4.11
N VAL A 79 0.39 8.04 -4.54
CA VAL A 79 -0.62 9.09 -4.49
C VAL A 79 -1.84 8.53 -3.79
N THR A 80 -2.33 9.22 -2.78
CA THR A 80 -3.57 8.87 -2.08
C THR A 80 -4.51 10.07 -2.09
N VAL A 81 -5.75 9.84 -2.45
CA VAL A 81 -6.82 10.84 -2.47
C VAL A 81 -7.97 10.31 -1.64
N ALA A 82 -8.40 11.06 -0.63
CA ALA A 82 -9.56 10.74 0.19
C ALA A 82 -10.61 11.87 0.07
N SER A 83 -11.86 11.51 -0.16
CA SER A 83 -12.99 12.44 -0.26
C SER A 83 -14.18 11.95 0.55
N GLN A 84 -14.69 12.82 1.41
CA GLN A 84 -15.83 12.65 2.31
C GLN A 84 -16.92 13.69 2.02
N ASN A 85 -16.96 14.19 0.78
CA ASN A 85 -17.93 15.22 0.36
C ASN A 85 -19.39 14.72 0.40
N VAL A 86 -19.60 13.40 0.42
CA VAL A 86 -20.92 12.77 0.54
C VAL A 86 -21.05 12.19 1.95
N ARG A 87 -22.13 12.54 2.65
CA ARG A 87 -22.38 12.09 4.02
C ARG A 87 -22.43 10.56 4.09
N GLY A 88 -21.64 9.98 4.99
CA GLY A 88 -21.58 8.53 5.20
C GLY A 88 -20.69 7.78 4.21
N HIS A 89 -20.11 8.47 3.23
CA HIS A 89 -19.20 7.91 2.24
C HIS A 89 -17.78 8.43 2.45
N THR A 90 -16.80 7.59 2.14
CA THR A 90 -15.40 7.98 2.01
C THR A 90 -14.85 7.33 0.77
N LEU A 91 -14.79 8.10 -0.31
CA LEU A 91 -14.16 7.70 -1.55
C LEU A 91 -12.64 7.78 -1.37
N LEU A 92 -11.95 6.70 -1.67
CA LEU A 92 -10.51 6.60 -1.57
C LEU A 92 -9.94 6.09 -2.89
N LEU A 93 -8.97 6.83 -3.42
CA LEU A 93 -8.12 6.40 -4.52
C LEU A 93 -6.69 6.29 -3.99
N HIS A 94 -6.04 5.18 -4.28
CA HIS A 94 -4.62 4.98 -4.01
C HIS A 94 -3.95 4.46 -5.27
N LEU A 95 -2.77 5.00 -5.58
CA LEU A 95 -1.91 4.54 -6.67
C LEU A 95 -0.49 4.50 -6.11
N GLU A 96 0.19 3.36 -6.24
CA GLU A 96 1.57 3.20 -5.82
C GLU A 96 2.36 2.47 -6.90
N GLY A 97 3.62 2.87 -7.05
CA GLY A 97 4.61 2.17 -7.85
C GLY A 97 5.94 2.10 -7.13
N SER A 98 6.60 0.95 -7.19
CA SER A 98 7.90 0.74 -6.56
C SER A 98 8.83 -0.14 -7.40
N ARG A 99 10.13 0.06 -7.24
CA ARG A 99 11.19 -0.71 -7.89
C ARG A 99 12.35 -0.97 -6.93
N LEU A 100 12.83 -2.21 -6.95
CA LEU A 100 14.01 -2.67 -6.24
C LEU A 100 15.17 -2.90 -7.20
N ARG A 101 16.39 -2.66 -6.72
CA ARG A 101 17.64 -3.03 -7.36
C ARG A 101 18.42 -3.90 -6.39
N ARG A 102 18.74 -5.12 -6.81
CA ARG A 102 19.47 -6.12 -6.00
C ARG A 102 18.96 -6.16 -4.55
N PRO A 103 17.65 -6.40 -4.34
CA PRO A 103 17.13 -6.59 -2.99
C PRO A 103 17.78 -7.81 -2.34
N LYS A 104 17.76 -7.87 -1.01
CA LYS A 104 18.13 -9.11 -0.32
C LYS A 104 17.10 -10.19 -0.65
N PHE A 105 17.50 -11.44 -0.54
CA PHE A 105 16.58 -12.57 -0.70
C PHE A 105 15.41 -12.44 0.30
N GLY A 106 14.17 -12.56 -0.19
CA GLY A 106 12.96 -12.40 0.62
C GLY A 106 12.47 -10.96 0.77
N GLU A 107 13.16 -9.96 0.20
CA GLU A 107 12.68 -8.56 0.15
C GLU A 107 11.97 -8.22 -1.17
N GLU A 108 11.65 -9.20 -1.99
CA GLU A 108 10.78 -9.00 -3.14
C GLU A 108 9.43 -8.41 -2.72
N PHE A 109 8.84 -7.59 -3.59
CA PHE A 109 7.44 -7.21 -3.41
C PHE A 109 6.59 -8.45 -3.53
N ASP A 110 5.84 -8.75 -2.48
CA ASP A 110 4.78 -9.75 -2.47
C ASP A 110 3.50 -9.09 -1.98
N LEU A 111 2.58 -8.90 -2.92
CA LEU A 111 1.32 -8.21 -2.70
C LEU A 111 0.37 -8.98 -1.77
N TRP A 112 0.51 -10.31 -1.71
CA TRP A 112 -0.24 -11.12 -0.76
C TRP A 112 0.22 -10.88 0.68
N THR A 113 1.53 -10.93 0.92
CA THR A 113 2.12 -10.76 2.26
C THR A 113 1.92 -9.34 2.79
N THR A 114 2.04 -8.34 1.92
CA THR A 114 1.85 -6.93 2.29
C THR A 114 0.39 -6.50 2.36
N GLN A 115 -0.55 -7.32 1.84
CA GLN A 115 -1.98 -6.99 1.68
C GLN A 115 -2.26 -5.73 0.85
N ASN A 116 -1.32 -5.35 -0.01
CA ASN A 116 -1.39 -4.23 -0.94
C ASN A 116 -1.63 -4.80 -2.34
N GLY A 117 -2.51 -4.21 -3.15
CA GLY A 117 -2.84 -4.70 -4.49
C GLY A 117 -4.18 -5.43 -4.59
N PRO A 118 -4.46 -6.06 -5.76
CA PRO A 118 -5.70 -6.79 -6.00
C PRO A 118 -5.96 -7.88 -4.97
N ARG A 119 -7.12 -7.79 -4.32
CA ARG A 119 -7.43 -8.46 -3.04
C ARG A 119 -7.91 -9.89 -3.19
N VAL A 120 -8.51 -10.26 -4.33
CA VAL A 120 -9.07 -11.61 -4.54
C VAL A 120 -8.21 -12.49 -5.44
N PHE A 121 -6.91 -12.20 -5.48
CA PHE A 121 -5.89 -13.02 -6.13
C PHE A 121 -5.27 -14.04 -5.16
N GLY A 122 -4.69 -15.08 -5.74
CA GLY A 122 -4.07 -16.17 -5.01
C GLY A 122 -2.80 -15.77 -4.27
N VAL A 123 -2.43 -16.65 -3.34
CA VAL A 123 -1.22 -16.52 -2.52
C VAL A 123 0.01 -16.43 -3.42
N HIS A 124 0.82 -15.39 -3.22
CA HIS A 124 2.06 -15.12 -3.98
C HIS A 124 1.87 -15.03 -5.52
N GLU A 125 0.66 -14.75 -6.03
CA GLU A 125 0.44 -14.62 -7.48
C GLU A 125 1.19 -13.41 -8.06
N PHE A 126 1.40 -12.37 -7.25
CA PHE A 126 2.11 -11.15 -7.59
C PHE A 126 3.36 -10.99 -6.73
N THR A 127 4.49 -11.44 -7.27
CA THR A 127 5.79 -11.34 -6.61
C THR A 127 6.85 -10.80 -7.58
N GLY A 128 7.69 -9.86 -7.13
CA GLY A 128 8.82 -9.42 -7.94
C GLY A 128 9.57 -8.20 -7.44
N TRP A 129 10.42 -7.63 -8.31
CA TRP A 129 11.25 -6.45 -7.99
C TRP A 129 10.65 -5.14 -8.47
N ARG A 130 9.58 -5.21 -9.25
CA ARG A 130 8.79 -4.07 -9.70
C ARG A 130 7.37 -4.31 -9.25
N MET A 131 6.71 -3.23 -8.87
CA MET A 131 5.34 -3.27 -8.39
C MET A 131 4.64 -2.00 -8.84
N ALA A 132 3.39 -2.15 -9.26
CA ALA A 132 2.48 -1.04 -9.44
C ALA A 132 1.07 -1.50 -9.15
N TRP A 133 0.30 -0.71 -8.40
CA TRP A 133 -1.10 -1.02 -8.15
C TRP A 133 -1.92 0.23 -7.88
N LEU A 134 -3.20 0.08 -8.16
CA LEU A 134 -4.24 1.06 -7.96
C LEU A 134 -5.35 0.41 -7.14
N ALA A 135 -5.94 1.19 -6.25
CA ALA A 135 -7.16 0.85 -5.55
C ALA A 135 -8.13 2.02 -5.55
N LEU A 136 -9.39 1.71 -5.76
CA LEU A 136 -10.51 2.61 -5.66
C LEU A 136 -11.56 1.97 -4.75
N ASP A 137 -11.76 2.53 -3.56
CA ASP A 137 -12.75 2.10 -2.58
C ASP A 137 -13.77 3.23 -2.39
N ASP A 138 -15.07 2.93 -2.37
CA ASP A 138 -16.07 3.83 -1.75
C ASP A 138 -16.53 3.22 -0.43
N ARG A 139 -16.11 3.81 0.69
CA ARG A 139 -16.38 3.28 2.02
C ARG A 139 -17.67 3.88 2.57
N ILE A 140 -18.70 3.05 2.67
CA ILE A 140 -20.05 3.42 3.08
C ILE A 140 -20.28 2.97 4.52
N LEU A 141 -20.45 3.92 5.43
CA LEU A 141 -20.85 3.63 6.80
C LEU A 141 -22.34 3.34 6.87
N LEU A 142 -22.71 2.12 7.26
CA LEU A 142 -24.12 1.74 7.43
C LEU A 142 -24.62 2.00 8.84
N ALA A 143 -23.81 1.61 9.84
CA ALA A 143 -24.09 1.83 11.25
C ALA A 143 -22.78 2.11 11.98
N ASP A 144 -22.73 3.22 12.73
CA ASP A 144 -21.59 3.60 13.55
C ASP A 144 -21.52 2.85 14.88
N ASP A 145 -22.68 2.44 15.40
CA ASP A 145 -22.81 1.66 16.63
C ASP A 145 -23.95 0.63 16.55
N ALA A 146 -23.73 -0.41 15.74
CA ALA A 146 -24.67 -1.52 15.64
C ALA A 146 -24.71 -2.27 17.00
N TRP A 147 -25.89 -2.25 17.62
CA TRP A 147 -26.19 -2.87 18.92
C TRP A 147 -25.33 -2.42 20.10
N GLY A 148 -24.64 -1.27 20.01
CA GLY A 148 -23.73 -0.82 21.07
C GLY A 148 -22.33 -1.48 21.03
N LEU A 149 -22.02 -2.22 19.97
CA LEU A 149 -20.88 -3.15 19.92
C LEU A 149 -19.87 -2.84 18.81
N MET A 150 -20.34 -2.56 17.60
CA MET A 150 -19.48 -2.51 16.41
C MET A 150 -19.98 -1.51 15.36
N GLY A 151 -19.05 -0.90 14.64
CA GLY A 151 -19.33 -0.21 13.40
C GLY A 151 -19.43 -1.21 12.25
N VAL A 152 -20.40 -1.02 11.37
CA VAL A 152 -20.63 -1.84 10.17
C VAL A 152 -20.62 -0.95 8.94
N GLY A 153 -19.88 -1.36 7.93
CA GLY A 153 -19.82 -0.66 6.66
C GLY A 153 -19.66 -1.59 5.48
N LEU A 154 -19.96 -1.04 4.30
CA LEU A 154 -19.72 -1.68 3.02
C LEU A 154 -18.65 -0.90 2.26
N ALA A 155 -17.90 -1.58 1.41
CA ALA A 155 -17.01 -0.93 0.46
C ALA A 155 -17.04 -1.67 -0.87
N PRO A 156 -17.80 -1.18 -1.88
CA PRO A 156 -17.49 -1.51 -3.26
C PRO A 156 -16.05 -1.10 -3.56
N PHE A 157 -15.34 -1.96 -4.28
CA PHE A 157 -13.92 -1.77 -4.57
C PHE A 157 -13.60 -2.12 -6.01
N PHE A 158 -12.55 -1.48 -6.51
CA PHE A 158 -11.85 -1.81 -7.74
C PHE A 158 -10.35 -1.73 -7.48
N ASP A 159 -9.64 -2.83 -7.70
CA ASP A 159 -8.19 -2.86 -7.62
C ASP A 159 -7.59 -3.31 -8.95
N TYR A 160 -6.44 -2.75 -9.31
CA TYR A 160 -5.70 -3.15 -10.51
C TYR A 160 -4.21 -2.98 -10.30
N GLY A 161 -3.43 -4.03 -10.52
CA GLY A 161 -2.00 -3.98 -10.31
C GLY A 161 -1.33 -5.34 -10.31
N GLY A 162 -0.09 -5.33 -9.85
CA GLY A 162 0.69 -6.53 -9.67
C GLY A 162 2.15 -6.24 -9.35
N ALA A 163 2.91 -7.32 -9.20
CA ALA A 163 4.35 -7.30 -9.02
C ALA A 163 5.00 -8.35 -9.93
N TRP A 164 6.19 -8.01 -10.44
CA TRP A 164 6.91 -8.83 -11.40
C TRP A 164 8.42 -8.61 -11.36
N TYR A 165 9.18 -9.61 -11.80
CA TYR A 165 10.64 -9.52 -11.94
C TYR A 165 11.03 -8.72 -13.19
N ALA A 166 12.24 -8.17 -13.19
CA ALA A 166 12.73 -7.39 -14.33
C ALA A 166 12.92 -8.22 -15.61
N THR A 167 12.96 -9.54 -15.49
CA THR A 167 13.22 -10.52 -16.55
C THR A 167 11.94 -11.14 -17.14
N GLU A 168 10.77 -10.79 -16.63
CA GLU A 168 9.48 -11.29 -17.11
C GLU A 168 8.59 -10.16 -17.63
N GLU A 169 7.57 -10.52 -18.40
CA GLU A 169 6.53 -9.57 -18.79
C GLU A 169 5.76 -9.06 -17.55
N PRO A 170 5.28 -7.81 -17.56
CA PRO A 170 4.50 -7.27 -16.46
C PRO A 170 3.29 -8.15 -16.12
N ARG A 171 3.29 -8.70 -14.91
CA ARG A 171 2.18 -9.50 -14.38
C ARG A 171 1.19 -8.58 -13.69
N LEU A 172 0.10 -8.28 -14.40
CA LEU A 172 -0.94 -7.37 -13.96
C LEU A 172 -2.31 -8.05 -14.02
N GLY A 173 -3.10 -7.85 -12.96
CA GLY A 173 -4.49 -8.28 -12.88
C GLY A 173 -5.31 -7.25 -12.13
N GLY A 174 -6.62 -7.39 -12.19
CA GLY A 174 -7.51 -6.56 -11.38
C GLY A 174 -8.71 -7.32 -10.89
N ASP A 175 -9.40 -6.71 -9.95
CA ASP A 175 -10.64 -7.22 -9.43
C ASP A 175 -11.61 -6.08 -9.10
N VAL A 176 -12.88 -6.47 -9.01
CA VAL A 176 -13.97 -5.60 -8.63
C VAL A 176 -14.90 -6.39 -7.73
N GLY A 177 -15.45 -5.76 -6.70
CA GLY A 177 -16.28 -6.48 -5.77
C GLY A 177 -16.92 -5.61 -4.70
N LEU A 178 -17.39 -6.29 -3.67
CA LEU A 178 -17.98 -5.69 -2.49
C LEU A 178 -17.33 -6.28 -1.25
N SER A 179 -17.01 -5.41 -0.30
CA SER A 179 -16.50 -5.82 1.00
C SER A 179 -17.44 -5.40 2.13
N LEU A 180 -17.60 -6.30 3.10
CA LEU A 180 -18.18 -6.02 4.41
C LEU A 180 -17.05 -5.70 5.37
N ARG A 181 -17.16 -4.59 6.08
CA ARG A 181 -16.18 -4.14 7.06
C ARG A 181 -16.82 -3.98 8.42
N ILE A 182 -16.17 -4.55 9.43
CA ILE A 182 -16.62 -4.56 10.82
C ILE A 182 -15.49 -4.04 11.70
N GLY A 183 -15.76 -2.99 12.48
CA GLY A 183 -14.77 -2.35 13.35
C GLY A 183 -15.28 -2.20 14.79
N PRO A 184 -14.41 -2.32 15.81
CA PRO A 184 -14.82 -2.14 17.20
C PRO A 184 -15.11 -0.66 17.54
N THR A 185 -16.15 -0.39 18.32
CA THR A 185 -16.53 0.99 18.71
C THR A 185 -15.75 1.53 19.91
N ARG A 186 -15.05 0.68 20.67
CA ARG A 186 -14.39 1.09 21.94
C ARG A 186 -12.91 0.74 22.03
N SER A 187 -12.32 0.19 20.96
CA SER A 187 -10.90 -0.17 20.96
C SER A 187 -10.07 0.93 20.31
N VAL A 188 -9.15 1.50 21.09
CA VAL A 188 -8.21 2.55 20.65
C VAL A 188 -7.17 2.03 19.64
N ARG A 189 -7.00 0.70 19.54
CA ARG A 189 -6.06 0.02 18.64
C ARG A 189 -6.70 -1.12 17.85
N GLY A 190 -8.03 -1.15 17.77
CA GLY A 190 -8.76 -2.21 17.09
C GLY A 190 -8.75 -1.98 15.58
N ASP A 191 -8.18 -2.91 14.83
CA ASP A 191 -8.21 -2.85 13.37
C ASP A 191 -9.59 -3.29 12.83
N VAL A 192 -9.98 -2.73 11.69
CA VAL A 192 -11.17 -3.16 10.94
C VAL A 192 -10.93 -4.54 10.34
N ALA A 193 -11.88 -5.46 10.53
CA ALA A 193 -11.95 -6.71 9.80
C ALA A 193 -12.69 -6.49 8.48
N GLU A 194 -12.14 -7.00 7.38
CA GLU A 194 -12.76 -6.94 6.06
C GLU A 194 -13.01 -8.35 5.54
N PHE A 195 -14.21 -8.55 4.98
CA PHE A 195 -14.61 -9.72 4.22
C PHE A 195 -15.00 -9.27 2.81
N ALA A 196 -14.19 -9.60 1.81
CA ALA A 196 -14.37 -9.16 0.44
C ALA A 196 -14.75 -10.34 -0.46
N VAL A 197 -15.77 -10.13 -1.31
CA VAL A 197 -16.09 -11.02 -2.43
C VAL A 197 -15.91 -10.21 -3.71
N GLY A 198 -15.19 -10.78 -4.68
CA GLY A 198 -14.88 -10.07 -5.91
C GLY A 198 -14.75 -10.98 -7.12
N TYR A 199 -14.84 -10.35 -8.28
CA TYR A 199 -14.59 -10.95 -9.59
C TYR A 199 -13.25 -10.45 -10.11
N ARG A 200 -12.33 -11.39 -10.36
CA ARG A 200 -11.00 -11.11 -10.93
C ARG A 200 -11.03 -11.13 -12.46
N PHE A 201 -10.21 -10.27 -13.03
CA PHE A 201 -9.97 -10.15 -14.47
C PHE A 201 -8.48 -9.91 -14.73
N GLY A 202 -8.04 -10.23 -15.95
CA GLY A 202 -6.62 -10.20 -16.33
C GLY A 202 -6.26 -11.41 -17.18
N LYS A 203 -5.04 -11.39 -17.75
CA LYS A 203 -4.47 -12.51 -18.51
C LYS A 203 -3.41 -13.20 -17.67
N GLY A 204 -3.24 -14.51 -17.86
CA GLY A 204 -2.18 -15.27 -17.19
C GLY A 204 -2.55 -15.86 -15.82
N PHE A 205 -3.81 -15.74 -15.38
CA PHE A 205 -4.30 -16.33 -14.13
C PHE A 205 -5.24 -17.50 -14.40
N THR A 206 -5.11 -18.58 -13.65
CA THR A 206 -5.90 -19.83 -13.79
C THR A 206 -6.82 -20.03 -12.58
N GLY A 207 -7.93 -20.76 -12.75
CA GLY A 207 -8.91 -21.05 -11.69
C GLY A 207 -10.20 -20.20 -11.72
N SER A 208 -10.98 -20.24 -10.64
CA SER A 208 -12.26 -19.50 -10.50
C SER A 208 -12.08 -18.00 -10.64
N ARG A 209 -12.92 -17.30 -11.40
CA ARG A 209 -12.90 -15.83 -11.46
C ARG A 209 -13.52 -15.15 -10.24
N TRP A 210 -14.28 -15.88 -9.43
CA TRP A 210 -14.76 -15.38 -8.16
C TRP A 210 -13.80 -15.77 -7.04
N GLY A 211 -13.50 -14.82 -6.17
CA GLY A 211 -12.65 -15.02 -5.01
C GLY A 211 -13.23 -14.37 -3.76
N PHE A 212 -12.72 -14.83 -2.62
CA PHE A 212 -13.06 -14.33 -1.30
C PHE A 212 -11.77 -14.02 -0.55
N ALA A 213 -11.72 -12.89 0.12
CA ALA A 213 -10.57 -12.46 0.91
C ALA A 213 -11.00 -12.00 2.29
N VAL A 214 -10.15 -12.28 3.29
CA VAL A 214 -10.29 -11.80 4.66
C VAL A 214 -9.05 -11.00 5.01
N ARG A 215 -9.23 -9.74 5.37
CA ARG A 215 -8.12 -8.84 5.72
C ARG A 215 -8.36 -8.16 7.06
N LYS A 216 -7.29 -7.66 7.65
CA LYS A 216 -7.32 -6.92 8.92
C LYS A 216 -6.50 -5.64 8.76
N GLY A 217 -7.07 -4.52 9.20
CA GLY A 217 -6.37 -3.23 9.20
C GLY A 217 -6.09 -2.75 7.80
N VAL A 218 -7.12 -2.60 6.97
CA VAL A 218 -7.00 -2.15 5.58
C VAL A 218 -6.55 -0.69 5.54
N HIS A 219 -5.29 -0.47 5.15
CA HIS A 219 -4.68 0.84 5.05
C HIS A 219 -3.94 1.02 3.73
N TYR A 220 -3.61 2.27 3.44
CA TYR A 220 -2.96 2.75 2.24
C TYR A 220 -1.92 3.81 2.59
#